data_AF-A0A1Y1UBG3-F1
#
_entry.id   AF-A0A1Y1UBG3-F1
#
_cell.length_a   1.000
_cell.length_b   1.000
_cell.length_c   1.000
_cell.angle_alpha   90.00
_cell.angle_beta   90.00
_cell.angle_gamma   90.00
#
_symmetry.space_group_name_H-M   'P 1'
#
loop_
_entity.id
_entity.type
_entity.pdbx_description
1 polymer ?
#
loop_
_entity_poly.entity_id
_entity_poly.type
_entity_poly.pdbx_seq_one_letter_code
_entity_poly.pdbx_strand_id
1 'polypeptide(L)'
;MTGDEELNPSKLGTKAHWDQVYEREVRVFNDVGDEGEVWFGESSIKKMRDWVSTHVSSNPSPPTRILECGSGNGTLLLSFLTSKSGSAQDYHLTGIDYSPGAIELARAVEKSRRIALKNGSYESAEGSEDEDVEREGPGNGPSDSNGTTTTRVINHVLPVDWRVGDLLTDTMDETWDLVLDKGTFDALCLSNTPVKGTEGKLPSQVYPEKVSQLVKEGGYFLITSCNFTEEEIKRRWTKDGLGFRFHSSVPHPTYTFGGKKGSVVCTVALQKVTPASSANGSAANGVHAVNGSLNGSKPTELFLCIDAGGTKTEAAIGSEEGVLARATGGTGNMAEVGAQLCYEIISTAVLEAIEKLPAQYRPSVSQNGGSTNVCPVKFADVWVGISGCDTPLDQERMSELLGPFFSISDLPILNDAHLLGGALLTHHCPWGVAVIAGTGSIVVALEQDKEGTVLQTGRRGGFGYLLGDDGSSFDLGRCAIRAAADAFDAGEEDPHGLAGKLAEHFGVNTTGEILGKVHELDPTLSPLDSANIRKLQISSLARPVIEAFNASPLDPIAALAVEEATRPLIKSIVSIVKQNERSTSELTGEWRSHTLKHVPSVYSILTHLVPAL
;
A
#
# COMPACT_ATOMS: atom_id res chain seq x y z
N MET A 1 21.36 -14.96 28.62
CA MET A 1 19.89 -14.88 28.75
C MET A 1 19.39 -14.29 27.45
N THR A 2 18.92 -15.13 26.54
CA THR A 2 18.52 -14.76 25.17
C THR A 2 17.21 -15.48 24.90
N GLY A 3 16.12 -14.92 25.43
CA GLY A 3 14.78 -15.30 25.00
C GLY A 3 14.49 -14.63 23.67
N ASP A 4 13.80 -15.31 22.77
CA ASP A 4 13.20 -14.66 21.61
C ASP A 4 12.25 -13.57 22.14
N GLU A 5 12.62 -12.29 21.99
CA GLU A 5 11.78 -11.18 22.44
C GLU A 5 10.44 -11.24 21.70
N GLU A 6 9.35 -11.24 22.47
CA GLU A 6 7.98 -11.16 21.95
C GLU A 6 7.70 -9.72 21.51
N LEU A 7 6.94 -9.55 20.43
CA LEU A 7 6.54 -8.23 19.98
C LEU A 7 5.45 -7.66 20.89
N ASN A 8 5.34 -6.33 20.92
CA ASN A 8 4.21 -5.68 21.60
C ASN A 8 2.89 -6.06 20.92
N PRO A 9 1.81 -6.22 21.69
CA PRO A 9 0.51 -6.52 21.13
C PRO A 9 -0.01 -5.34 20.28
N SER A 10 -0.63 -5.64 19.15
CA SER A 10 -1.25 -4.66 18.26
C SER A 10 -2.63 -5.13 17.80
N LYS A 11 -3.48 -4.21 17.35
CA LYS A 11 -4.75 -4.52 16.67
C LYS A 11 -4.56 -5.50 15.50
N LEU A 12 -3.42 -5.41 14.81
CA LEU A 12 -3.04 -6.32 13.71
C LEU A 12 -2.85 -7.78 14.17
N GLY A 13 -2.65 -8.03 15.46
CA GLY A 13 -2.60 -9.38 16.02
C GLY A 13 -3.97 -9.94 16.41
N THR A 14 -5.06 -9.20 16.16
CA THR A 14 -6.41 -9.60 16.59
C THR A 14 -7.26 -10.10 15.43
N LYS A 15 -7.97 -11.21 15.63
CA LYS A 15 -8.96 -11.72 14.67
C LYS A 15 -10.03 -10.69 14.33
N ALA A 16 -10.49 -9.93 15.33
CA ALA A 16 -11.55 -8.94 15.15
C ALA A 16 -11.15 -7.83 14.16
N HIS A 17 -9.89 -7.41 14.17
CA HIS A 17 -9.38 -6.45 13.19
C HIS A 17 -9.46 -7.01 11.77
N TRP A 18 -8.93 -8.21 11.56
CA TRP A 18 -8.91 -8.84 10.23
C TRP A 18 -10.31 -9.19 9.72
N ASP A 19 -11.23 -9.63 10.58
CA ASP A 19 -12.63 -9.84 10.21
C ASP A 19 -13.26 -8.54 9.67
N GLN A 20 -13.00 -7.38 10.30
CA GLN A 20 -13.50 -6.09 9.83
C GLN A 20 -12.87 -5.65 8.51
N VAL A 21 -11.57 -5.90 8.33
CA VAL A 21 -10.86 -5.62 7.07
C VAL A 21 -11.48 -6.44 5.95
N TYR A 22 -11.61 -7.75 6.12
CA TYR A 22 -12.13 -8.62 5.07
C TYR A 22 -13.64 -8.42 4.81
N GLU A 23 -14.44 -8.10 5.82
CA GLU A 23 -15.85 -7.72 5.59
C GLU A 23 -15.96 -6.47 4.70
N ARG A 24 -15.08 -5.49 4.92
CA ARG A 24 -15.00 -4.30 4.06
C ARG A 24 -14.52 -4.68 2.66
N GLU A 25 -13.45 -5.45 2.53
CA GLU A 25 -12.90 -5.84 1.22
C GLU A 25 -13.87 -6.70 0.41
N VAL A 26 -14.64 -7.59 1.04
CA VAL A 26 -15.72 -8.33 0.36
C VAL A 26 -16.76 -7.37 -0.23
N ARG A 27 -17.18 -6.35 0.53
CA ARG A 27 -18.10 -5.32 0.00
C ARG A 27 -17.48 -4.59 -1.18
N VAL A 28 -16.25 -4.09 -1.02
CA VAL A 28 -15.56 -3.35 -2.08
C VAL A 28 -15.36 -4.23 -3.34
N PHE A 29 -14.98 -5.50 -3.19
CA PHE A 29 -14.87 -6.42 -4.32
C PHE A 29 -16.21 -6.63 -5.03
N ASN A 30 -17.28 -6.82 -4.27
CA ASN A 30 -18.62 -6.98 -4.85
C ASN A 30 -19.10 -5.71 -5.56
N ASP A 31 -18.72 -4.53 -5.06
CA ASP A 31 -19.15 -3.24 -5.58
C ASP A 31 -18.34 -2.80 -6.81
N VAL A 32 -17.00 -2.94 -6.78
CA VAL A 32 -16.10 -2.37 -7.82
C VAL A 32 -15.07 -3.35 -8.37
N GLY A 33 -15.09 -4.61 -7.94
CA GLY A 33 -14.13 -5.64 -8.39
C GLY A 33 -12.70 -5.46 -7.88
N ASP A 34 -12.47 -4.58 -6.91
CA ASP A 34 -11.16 -4.42 -6.26
C ASP A 34 -10.85 -5.63 -5.39
N GLU A 35 -9.71 -6.28 -5.66
CA GLU A 35 -9.29 -7.53 -5.02
C GLU A 35 -8.74 -7.32 -3.59
N GLY A 36 -8.70 -6.09 -3.11
CA GLY A 36 -8.26 -5.76 -1.75
C GLY A 36 -6.73 -5.68 -1.62
N GLU A 37 -6.24 -5.42 -0.41
CA GLU A 37 -4.82 -5.13 -0.20
C GLU A 37 -3.94 -6.38 -0.34
N VAL A 38 -2.89 -6.28 -1.17
CA VAL A 38 -1.84 -7.30 -1.24
C VAL A 38 -0.75 -6.98 -0.22
N TRP A 39 -0.84 -7.60 0.96
CA TRP A 39 0.14 -7.35 2.03
C TRP A 39 1.59 -7.67 1.59
N PHE A 40 2.54 -6.77 1.85
CA PHE A 40 3.93 -6.80 1.35
C PHE A 40 4.11 -6.62 -0.18
N GLY A 41 3.04 -6.24 -0.89
CA GLY A 41 3.07 -5.86 -2.30
C GLY A 41 3.26 -7.03 -3.28
N GLU A 42 2.98 -6.78 -4.56
CA GLU A 42 3.04 -7.78 -5.63
C GLU A 42 4.47 -8.24 -5.94
N SER A 43 5.47 -7.38 -5.70
CA SER A 43 6.88 -7.74 -5.85
C SER A 43 7.31 -8.91 -4.96
N SER A 44 6.73 -9.03 -3.75
CA SER A 44 6.97 -10.17 -2.86
C SER A 44 6.41 -11.47 -3.43
N ILE A 45 5.22 -11.41 -4.03
CA ILE A 45 4.57 -12.54 -4.71
C ILE A 45 5.40 -12.99 -5.90
N LYS A 46 5.84 -12.06 -6.76
CA LYS A 46 6.72 -12.33 -7.91
C LYS A 46 7.96 -13.10 -7.46
N LYS A 47 8.64 -12.63 -6.42
CA LYS A 47 9.84 -13.24 -5.85
C LYS A 47 9.59 -14.63 -5.25
N MET A 48 8.51 -14.79 -4.46
CA MET A 48 8.15 -16.09 -3.89
C MET A 48 7.86 -17.10 -5.00
N ARG A 49 7.07 -16.71 -6.02
CA ARG A 49 6.74 -17.58 -7.15
C ARG A 49 7.96 -17.92 -8.00
N ASP A 50 8.83 -16.95 -8.28
CA ASP A 50 10.07 -17.19 -9.03
C ASP A 50 10.98 -18.16 -8.26
N TRP A 51 11.08 -18.03 -6.93
CA TRP A 51 11.80 -19.00 -6.10
C TRP A 51 11.19 -20.40 -6.20
N VAL A 52 9.86 -20.52 -6.10
CA VAL A 52 9.14 -21.81 -6.21
C VAL A 52 9.39 -22.46 -7.57
N SER A 53 9.30 -21.70 -8.66
CA SER A 53 9.55 -22.21 -10.01
C SER A 53 10.96 -22.77 -10.23
N THR A 54 11.92 -22.31 -9.42
CA THR A 54 13.32 -22.71 -9.50
C THR A 54 13.65 -23.92 -8.62
N HIS A 55 12.96 -24.08 -7.48
CA HIS A 55 13.37 -25.02 -6.42
C HIS A 55 12.37 -26.13 -6.13
N VAL A 56 11.09 -25.93 -6.46
CA VAL A 56 10.05 -26.91 -6.21
C VAL A 56 9.79 -27.66 -7.51
N SER A 57 10.24 -28.91 -7.57
CA SER A 57 9.98 -29.78 -8.71
C SER A 57 8.48 -29.94 -8.92
N SER A 58 8.03 -29.65 -10.14
CA SER A 58 6.69 -30.00 -10.55
C SER A 58 6.63 -31.46 -10.97
N ASN A 59 5.77 -32.23 -10.31
CA ASN A 59 5.44 -33.59 -10.73
C ASN A 59 4.11 -33.56 -11.48
N PRO A 60 4.03 -34.16 -12.68
CA PRO A 60 2.75 -34.27 -13.40
C PRO A 60 1.76 -35.23 -12.70
N SER A 61 2.23 -36.04 -11.75
CA SER A 61 1.37 -36.88 -10.91
C SER A 61 2.13 -37.43 -9.67
N PRO A 62 1.60 -37.24 -8.44
CA PRO A 62 0.46 -36.39 -8.09
C PRO A 62 0.79 -34.89 -8.27
N PRO A 63 -0.22 -34.01 -8.45
CA PRO A 63 -0.02 -32.57 -8.51
C PRO A 63 0.72 -32.04 -7.29
N THR A 64 1.58 -31.04 -7.49
CA THR A 64 2.29 -30.38 -6.39
C THR A 64 1.29 -29.71 -5.45
N ARG A 65 1.32 -30.10 -4.17
CA ARG A 65 0.40 -29.56 -3.15
C ARG A 65 1.00 -28.32 -2.51
N ILE A 66 0.30 -27.19 -2.61
CA ILE A 66 0.71 -25.90 -2.04
C ILE A 66 -0.35 -25.41 -1.06
N LEU A 67 0.07 -25.07 0.15
CA LEU A 67 -0.76 -24.41 1.16
C LEU A 67 -0.33 -22.96 1.33
N GLU A 68 -1.26 -22.02 1.34
CA GLU A 68 -1.03 -20.65 1.85
C GLU A 68 -1.70 -20.48 3.22
N CYS A 69 -0.90 -20.13 4.23
CA CYS A 69 -1.37 -19.85 5.58
C CYS A 69 -1.79 -18.37 5.72
N GLY A 70 -3.01 -18.12 6.21
CA GLY A 70 -3.58 -16.78 6.31
C GLY A 70 -3.72 -16.15 4.94
N SER A 71 -4.53 -16.80 4.09
CA SER A 71 -4.54 -16.51 2.65
C SER A 71 -5.08 -15.13 2.28
N GLY A 72 -5.80 -14.44 3.17
CA GLY A 72 -6.41 -13.14 2.85
C GLY A 72 -7.22 -13.19 1.56
N ASN A 73 -6.95 -12.28 0.62
CA ASN A 73 -7.59 -12.25 -0.71
C ASN A 73 -7.12 -13.36 -1.69
N GLY A 74 -6.18 -14.22 -1.29
CA GLY A 74 -5.71 -15.36 -2.08
C GLY A 74 -4.75 -15.03 -3.23
N THR A 75 -4.29 -13.78 -3.36
CA THR A 75 -3.52 -13.33 -4.53
C THR A 75 -2.20 -14.07 -4.73
N LEU A 76 -1.50 -14.46 -3.65
CA LEU A 76 -0.26 -15.24 -3.75
C LEU A 76 -0.55 -16.65 -4.30
N LEU A 77 -1.50 -17.37 -3.72
CA LEU A 77 -1.87 -18.70 -4.22
C LEU A 77 -2.41 -18.65 -5.65
N LEU A 78 -3.22 -17.65 -5.99
CA LEU A 78 -3.77 -17.47 -7.34
C LEU A 78 -2.72 -17.06 -8.38
N SER A 79 -1.54 -16.59 -7.95
CA SER A 79 -0.42 -16.32 -8.87
C SER A 79 0.09 -17.60 -9.59
N PHE A 80 -0.20 -18.79 -9.03
CA PHE A 80 0.12 -20.09 -9.62
C PHE A 80 -0.88 -20.57 -10.68
N LEU A 81 -1.95 -19.81 -10.98
CA LEU A 81 -2.84 -20.11 -12.12
C LEU A 81 -2.10 -20.04 -13.47
N THR A 82 -0.98 -19.32 -13.52
CA THR A 82 -0.17 -19.16 -14.74
C THR A 82 1.33 -19.28 -14.43
N SER A 83 2.09 -19.62 -15.46
CA SER A 83 3.56 -19.63 -15.48
C SER A 83 4.06 -18.66 -16.55
N LYS A 84 5.16 -17.94 -16.27
CA LYS A 84 5.80 -17.01 -17.21
C LYS A 84 6.22 -17.68 -18.53
N SER A 85 6.70 -18.91 -18.45
CA SER A 85 7.20 -19.72 -19.57
C SER A 85 7.31 -21.18 -19.17
N GLY A 86 7.48 -22.08 -20.14
CA GLY A 86 7.68 -23.52 -19.89
C GLY A 86 6.45 -24.36 -20.20
N SER A 87 6.38 -25.58 -19.67
CA SER A 87 5.17 -26.42 -19.75
C SER A 87 4.18 -26.02 -18.68
N ALA A 88 2.88 -26.28 -18.92
CA ALA A 88 1.87 -26.17 -17.88
C ALA A 88 2.21 -27.12 -16.72
N GLN A 89 1.94 -26.68 -15.50
CA GLN A 89 2.21 -27.43 -14.27
C GLN A 89 0.90 -27.87 -13.61
N ASP A 90 0.91 -28.99 -12.90
CA ASP A 90 -0.23 -29.49 -12.14
C ASP A 90 -0.12 -29.06 -10.67
N TYR A 91 -1.10 -28.28 -10.20
CA TYR A 91 -1.14 -27.81 -8.82
C TYR A 91 -2.44 -28.21 -8.11
N HIS A 92 -2.30 -28.61 -6.85
CA HIS A 92 -3.39 -28.65 -5.89
C HIS A 92 -3.14 -27.56 -4.84
N LEU A 93 -3.91 -26.48 -4.95
CA LEU A 93 -3.77 -25.30 -4.12
C LEU A 93 -4.78 -25.34 -2.98
N THR A 94 -4.32 -25.04 -1.77
CA THR A 94 -5.14 -24.91 -0.56
C THR A 94 -4.87 -23.55 0.07
N GLY A 95 -5.91 -22.78 0.35
CA GLY A 95 -5.80 -21.53 1.12
C GLY A 95 -6.57 -21.65 2.42
N ILE A 96 -5.96 -21.28 3.53
CA ILE A 96 -6.61 -21.32 4.84
C ILE A 96 -6.52 -19.97 5.54
N ASP A 97 -7.63 -19.54 6.11
CA ASP A 97 -7.70 -18.33 6.91
C ASP A 97 -8.71 -18.53 8.07
N TYR A 98 -8.46 -17.94 9.23
CA TYR A 98 -9.41 -18.01 10.33
C TYR A 98 -10.66 -17.13 10.08
N SER A 99 -10.58 -16.22 9.10
CA SER A 99 -11.64 -15.28 8.78
C SER A 99 -12.53 -15.83 7.66
N PRO A 100 -13.85 -15.97 7.91
CA PRO A 100 -14.79 -16.31 6.84
C PRO A 100 -14.77 -15.30 5.68
N GLY A 101 -14.60 -14.01 5.99
CA GLY A 101 -14.56 -12.94 4.99
C GLY A 101 -13.37 -13.06 4.04
N ALA A 102 -12.20 -13.45 4.54
CA ALA A 102 -11.02 -13.70 3.70
C ALA A 102 -11.30 -14.81 2.67
N ILE A 103 -11.89 -15.91 3.13
CA ILE A 103 -12.22 -17.06 2.27
C ILE A 103 -13.33 -16.73 1.27
N GLU A 104 -14.30 -15.91 1.66
CA GLU A 104 -15.30 -15.38 0.73
C GLU A 104 -14.65 -14.53 -0.36
N LEU A 105 -13.80 -13.58 0.02
CA LEU A 105 -13.06 -12.72 -0.90
C LEU A 105 -12.17 -13.54 -1.85
N ALA A 106 -11.35 -14.45 -1.32
CA ALA A 106 -10.45 -15.27 -2.13
C ALA A 106 -11.18 -16.14 -3.17
N ARG A 107 -12.37 -16.67 -2.84
CA ARG A 107 -13.23 -17.38 -3.79
C ARG A 107 -13.78 -16.46 -4.88
N ALA A 108 -14.16 -15.24 -4.51
CA ALA A 108 -14.68 -14.25 -5.44
C ALA A 108 -13.58 -13.78 -6.41
N VAL A 109 -12.38 -13.51 -5.90
CA VAL A 109 -11.17 -13.19 -6.66
C VAL A 109 -10.79 -14.36 -7.59
N GLU A 110 -10.75 -15.60 -7.08
CA GLU A 110 -10.47 -16.78 -7.93
C GLU A 110 -11.44 -16.87 -9.11
N LYS A 111 -12.74 -16.70 -8.84
CA LYS A 111 -13.78 -16.75 -9.87
C LYS A 111 -13.54 -15.67 -10.92
N SER A 112 -13.30 -14.42 -10.50
CA SER A 112 -13.02 -13.30 -11.39
C SER A 112 -11.79 -13.56 -12.26
N ARG A 113 -10.66 -13.93 -11.64
CA ARG A 113 -9.40 -14.20 -12.36
C ARG A 113 -9.51 -15.37 -13.33
N ARG A 114 -10.23 -16.44 -12.99
CA ARG A 114 -10.47 -17.57 -13.90
C ARG A 114 -11.37 -17.18 -15.08
N ILE A 115 -12.33 -16.27 -14.90
CA ILE A 115 -13.14 -15.72 -16.00
C ILE A 115 -12.26 -14.87 -16.91
N ALA A 116 -11.47 -13.96 -16.34
CA ALA A 116 -10.54 -13.13 -17.10
C ALA A 116 -9.54 -13.97 -17.92
N LEU A 117 -9.00 -15.05 -17.33
CA LEU A 117 -8.10 -15.99 -18.03
C LEU A 117 -8.78 -16.69 -19.21
N LYS A 118 -10.04 -17.11 -19.06
CA LYS A 118 -10.81 -17.73 -20.16
C LYS A 118 -11.13 -16.75 -21.27
N ASN A 119 -11.34 -15.48 -20.93
CA ASN A 119 -11.67 -14.41 -21.86
C ASN A 119 -10.42 -13.79 -22.51
N GLY A 120 -9.21 -14.20 -22.11
CA GLY A 120 -7.96 -13.60 -22.59
C GLY A 120 -7.70 -12.18 -22.08
N SER A 121 -8.46 -11.72 -21.08
CA SER A 121 -8.41 -10.36 -20.52
C SER A 121 -7.67 -10.28 -19.18
N TYR A 122 -7.01 -11.36 -18.76
CA TYR A 122 -6.25 -11.39 -17.50
C TYR A 122 -4.85 -10.81 -17.70
N GLU A 123 -4.67 -9.56 -17.28
CA GLU A 123 -3.36 -8.99 -17.04
C GLU A 123 -2.96 -9.34 -15.61
N SER A 124 -1.99 -10.25 -15.43
CA SER A 124 -1.40 -10.43 -14.10
C SER A 124 -0.66 -9.14 -13.69
N ALA A 125 -0.52 -8.96 -12.38
CA ALA A 125 0.41 -8.13 -11.59
C ALA A 125 1.87 -7.94 -12.13
N GLU A 126 2.19 -8.49 -13.30
CA GLU A 126 3.51 -8.46 -13.92
C GLU A 126 3.64 -7.40 -15.02
N GLY A 127 2.60 -6.61 -15.29
CA GLY A 127 2.58 -5.61 -16.38
C GLY A 127 2.98 -4.18 -15.99
N SER A 128 3.06 -3.85 -14.69
CA SER A 128 3.04 -2.46 -14.24
C SER A 128 4.30 -1.92 -13.54
N GLU A 129 5.36 -2.70 -13.32
CA GLU A 129 6.50 -2.25 -12.47
C GLU A 129 7.92 -2.51 -13.03
N ASP A 130 8.11 -2.69 -14.34
CA ASP A 130 9.47 -2.79 -14.93
C ASP A 130 9.95 -1.44 -15.56
N GLU A 131 9.72 -0.30 -14.90
CA GLU A 131 10.32 1.00 -15.26
C GLU A 131 11.15 1.58 -14.09
N ASP A 132 12.32 1.00 -13.81
CA ASP A 132 13.39 1.65 -13.02
C ASP A 132 14.76 1.00 -13.34
N VAL A 133 15.13 0.96 -14.62
CA VAL A 133 16.51 0.72 -15.03
C VAL A 133 16.97 1.91 -15.86
N GLU A 134 17.87 2.69 -15.27
CA GLU A 134 18.56 3.83 -15.87
C GLU A 134 19.01 3.52 -17.32
N ARG A 135 18.42 4.22 -18.31
CA ARG A 135 18.98 4.31 -19.66
C ARG A 135 19.85 5.54 -19.76
N GLU A 136 21.17 5.34 -19.76
CA GLU A 136 22.13 6.36 -20.15
C GLU A 136 21.96 6.76 -21.64
N GLY A 137 21.72 8.06 -21.87
CA GLY A 137 22.16 8.80 -23.06
C GLY A 137 21.46 8.57 -24.41
N PRO A 138 21.22 9.64 -25.22
CA PRO A 138 20.63 9.50 -26.55
C PRO A 138 21.71 9.09 -27.56
N GLY A 139 21.85 7.79 -27.79
CA GLY A 139 22.68 7.23 -28.87
C GLY A 139 21.84 6.47 -29.87
N ASN A 140 21.85 6.90 -31.14
CA ASN A 140 21.22 6.22 -32.27
C ASN A 140 21.59 4.71 -32.32
N GLY A 141 20.59 3.84 -32.18
CA GLY A 141 20.65 2.39 -32.39
C GLY A 141 19.40 1.88 -33.13
N PRO A 142 19.49 0.75 -33.86
CA PRO A 142 18.61 0.44 -34.99
C PRO A 142 17.21 -0.01 -34.56
N SER A 143 16.26 0.18 -35.47
CA SER A 143 14.89 -0.30 -35.38
C SER A 143 14.83 -1.84 -35.35
N ASP A 144 14.67 -2.42 -34.16
CA ASP A 144 14.27 -3.83 -34.02
C ASP A 144 12.77 -3.93 -33.83
N SER A 145 12.09 -4.22 -34.94
CA SER A 145 10.75 -4.79 -34.97
C SER A 145 10.82 -6.26 -34.56
N ASN A 146 10.62 -6.57 -33.28
CA ASN A 146 10.22 -7.90 -32.81
C ASN A 146 9.63 -7.78 -31.39
N GLY A 147 8.35 -7.39 -31.33
CA GLY A 147 7.53 -7.56 -30.13
C GLY A 147 7.41 -9.05 -29.81
N THR A 148 8.22 -9.52 -28.87
CA THR A 148 8.13 -10.90 -28.38
C THR A 148 7.07 -10.91 -27.30
N THR A 149 5.82 -11.21 -27.67
CA THR A 149 4.76 -11.50 -26.72
C THR A 149 5.15 -12.77 -25.96
N THR A 150 5.64 -12.63 -24.72
CA THR A 150 5.86 -13.76 -23.82
C THR A 150 4.52 -14.45 -23.62
N THR A 151 4.36 -15.62 -24.24
CA THR A 151 3.11 -16.39 -24.15
C THR A 151 3.02 -17.01 -22.76
N ARG A 152 2.19 -16.42 -21.89
CA ARG A 152 1.89 -16.97 -20.56
C ARG A 152 1.26 -18.36 -20.70
N VAL A 153 1.65 -19.28 -19.81
CA VAL A 153 1.18 -20.66 -19.83
C VAL A 153 0.17 -20.85 -18.70
N ILE A 154 -1.05 -21.28 -19.02
CA ILE A 154 -2.08 -21.57 -18.01
C ILE A 154 -1.76 -22.92 -17.37
N ASN A 155 -1.64 -22.95 -16.05
CA ASN A 155 -1.37 -24.17 -15.30
C ASN A 155 -2.65 -24.98 -15.08
N HIS A 156 -2.49 -26.30 -14.92
CA HIS A 156 -3.57 -27.21 -14.56
C HIS A 156 -3.80 -27.17 -13.05
N VAL A 157 -4.62 -26.20 -12.63
CA VAL A 157 -4.96 -25.99 -11.23
C VAL A 157 -6.36 -26.52 -10.96
N LEU A 158 -6.46 -27.53 -10.08
CA LEU A 158 -7.75 -28.00 -9.55
C LEU A 158 -8.52 -26.82 -8.91
N PRO A 159 -9.85 -26.92 -8.68
CA PRO A 159 -10.55 -25.93 -7.87
C PRO A 159 -9.79 -25.72 -6.56
N VAL A 160 -9.47 -24.47 -6.23
CA VAL A 160 -8.67 -24.17 -5.03
C VAL A 160 -9.49 -24.58 -3.81
N ASP A 161 -8.85 -25.30 -2.89
CA ASP A 161 -9.48 -25.72 -1.64
C ASP A 161 -9.36 -24.59 -0.60
N TRP A 162 -10.35 -23.71 -0.59
CA TRP A 162 -10.44 -22.59 0.37
C TRP A 162 -11.13 -23.01 1.66
N ARG A 163 -10.43 -22.89 2.79
CA ARG A 163 -10.88 -23.36 4.11
C ARG A 163 -10.91 -22.24 5.14
N VAL A 164 -12.01 -22.18 5.89
CA VAL A 164 -12.06 -21.38 7.12
C VAL A 164 -11.54 -22.27 8.26
N GLY A 165 -10.44 -21.88 8.89
CA GLY A 165 -9.83 -22.64 9.98
C GLY A 165 -8.76 -21.88 10.73
N ASP A 166 -8.58 -22.21 12.01
CA ASP A 166 -7.59 -21.59 12.89
C ASP A 166 -6.39 -22.54 13.04
N LEU A 167 -5.28 -22.19 12.39
CA LEU A 167 -4.04 -22.96 12.41
C LEU A 167 -3.44 -23.15 13.82
N LEU A 168 -3.82 -22.33 14.79
CA LEU A 168 -3.34 -22.45 16.17
C LEU A 168 -4.07 -23.55 16.95
N THR A 169 -5.36 -23.76 16.69
CA THR A 169 -6.19 -24.69 17.46
C THR A 169 -6.57 -25.93 16.69
N ASP A 170 -6.74 -25.83 15.38
CA ASP A 170 -7.24 -26.91 14.57
C ASP A 170 -6.15 -27.97 14.34
N THR A 171 -6.58 -29.20 14.11
CA THR A 171 -5.71 -30.32 13.74
C THR A 171 -5.89 -30.60 12.26
N MET A 172 -4.78 -30.67 11.53
CA MET A 172 -4.76 -30.96 10.10
C MET A 172 -3.98 -32.24 9.88
N ASP A 173 -4.65 -33.31 9.44
CA ASP A 173 -4.07 -34.64 9.26
C ASP A 173 -3.51 -34.86 7.84
N GLU A 174 -2.89 -33.82 7.28
CA GLU A 174 -2.33 -33.85 5.94
C GLU A 174 -1.08 -32.96 5.82
N THR A 175 -0.33 -33.19 4.74
CA THR A 175 0.92 -32.48 4.48
C THR A 175 0.97 -31.95 3.05
N TRP A 176 1.75 -30.91 2.84
CA TRP A 176 1.95 -30.24 1.57
C TRP A 176 3.43 -30.28 1.17
N ASP A 177 3.69 -30.29 -0.13
CA ASP A 177 5.04 -30.23 -0.68
C ASP A 177 5.65 -28.83 -0.46
N LEU A 178 4.79 -27.80 -0.42
CA LEU A 178 5.15 -26.42 -0.14
C LEU A 178 4.10 -25.76 0.76
N VAL A 179 4.55 -25.09 1.82
CA VAL A 179 3.73 -24.20 2.65
C VAL A 179 4.25 -22.77 2.51
N LEU A 180 3.35 -21.81 2.32
CA LEU A 180 3.62 -20.40 2.10
C LEU A 180 3.07 -19.58 3.28
N ASP A 181 3.84 -18.61 3.74
CA ASP A 181 3.41 -17.58 4.67
C ASP A 181 3.87 -16.22 4.15
N LYS A 182 2.92 -15.28 3.99
CA LYS A 182 3.18 -13.90 3.59
C LYS A 182 2.58 -12.93 4.61
N GLY A 183 3.07 -13.03 5.85
CA GLY A 183 2.78 -12.09 6.93
C GLY A 183 1.91 -12.66 8.05
N THR A 184 1.47 -13.91 7.94
CA THR A 184 0.62 -14.55 8.94
C THR A 184 1.36 -14.72 10.25
N PHE A 185 2.61 -15.18 10.20
CA PHE A 185 3.47 -15.21 11.39
C PHE A 185 3.69 -13.82 12.00
N ASP A 186 3.90 -12.79 11.18
CA ASP A 186 4.07 -11.40 11.65
C ASP A 186 2.83 -10.91 12.41
N ALA A 187 1.63 -11.13 11.87
CA ALA A 187 0.38 -10.79 12.54
C ALA A 187 0.22 -11.55 13.87
N LEU A 188 0.46 -12.86 13.85
CA LEU A 188 0.31 -13.71 15.03
C LEU A 188 1.28 -13.33 16.16
N CYS A 189 2.50 -12.90 15.83
CA CYS A 189 3.46 -12.40 16.80
C CYS A 189 3.05 -11.08 17.47
N LEU A 190 2.07 -10.35 16.93
CA LEU A 190 1.50 -9.15 17.54
C LEU A 190 0.32 -9.47 18.48
N SER A 191 0.10 -10.74 18.83
CA SER A 191 -0.92 -11.15 19.79
C SER A 191 -0.30 -11.59 21.10
N ASN A 192 -0.78 -11.01 22.20
CA ASN A 192 -0.42 -11.42 23.57
C ASN A 192 -1.47 -12.35 24.20
N THR A 193 -2.45 -12.82 23.42
CA THR A 193 -3.49 -13.72 23.93
C THR A 193 -3.01 -15.17 23.83
N PRO A 194 -2.88 -15.89 24.96
CA PRO A 194 -2.43 -17.28 24.92
C PRO A 194 -3.37 -18.19 24.13
N VAL A 195 -2.80 -19.12 23.38
CA VAL A 195 -3.57 -20.08 22.59
C VAL A 195 -4.28 -21.06 23.53
N LYS A 196 -5.60 -21.22 23.34
CA LYS A 196 -6.41 -22.12 24.17
C LYS A 196 -5.86 -23.55 24.10
N GLY A 197 -5.70 -24.19 25.25
CA GLY A 197 -5.23 -25.57 25.34
C GLY A 197 -3.71 -25.77 25.28
N THR A 198 -2.91 -24.70 25.30
CA THR A 198 -1.44 -24.76 25.15
C THR A 198 -0.64 -24.34 26.39
N GLU A 199 -1.22 -24.47 27.59
CA GLU A 199 -0.56 -24.12 28.86
C GLU A 199 -0.02 -22.68 28.93
N GLY A 200 -0.68 -21.74 28.25
CA GLY A 200 -0.30 -20.33 28.26
C GLY A 200 0.69 -19.91 27.18
N LYS A 201 1.03 -20.79 26.23
CA LYS A 201 1.87 -20.42 25.07
C LYS A 201 1.21 -19.35 24.20
N LEU A 202 2.01 -18.43 23.69
CA LEU A 202 1.58 -17.40 22.75
C LEU A 202 1.51 -17.93 21.30
N PRO A 203 0.77 -17.27 20.39
CA PRO A 203 0.71 -17.68 18.99
C PRO A 203 2.09 -17.76 18.32
N SER A 204 3.02 -16.86 18.65
CA SER A 204 4.42 -16.88 18.21
C SER A 204 5.17 -18.17 18.53
N GLN A 205 4.73 -18.90 19.56
CA GLN A 205 5.35 -20.14 20.04
C GLN A 205 4.64 -21.38 19.49
N VAL A 206 3.33 -21.30 19.27
CA VAL A 206 2.49 -22.42 18.80
C VAL A 206 2.53 -22.54 17.28
N TYR A 207 2.51 -21.41 16.57
CA TYR A 207 2.42 -21.39 15.11
C TYR A 207 3.57 -22.12 14.40
N PRO A 208 4.86 -21.95 14.80
CA PRO A 208 5.94 -22.72 14.18
C PRO A 208 5.81 -24.23 14.38
N GLU A 209 5.35 -24.68 15.56
CA GLU A 209 5.09 -26.10 15.84
C GLU A 209 4.03 -26.65 14.88
N LYS A 210 2.94 -25.89 14.69
CA LYS A 210 1.83 -26.24 13.79
C LYS A 210 2.26 -26.29 12.33
N VAL A 211 2.88 -25.23 11.80
CA VAL A 211 3.36 -25.19 10.41
C VAL A 211 4.35 -26.32 10.13
N SER A 212 5.21 -26.65 11.11
CA SER A 212 6.17 -27.75 10.94
C SER A 212 5.51 -29.10 10.67
N GLN A 213 4.28 -29.32 11.15
CA GLN A 213 3.53 -30.56 10.95
C GLN A 213 2.86 -30.60 9.57
N LEU A 214 2.63 -29.44 8.94
CA LEU A 214 1.99 -29.32 7.62
C LEU A 214 2.98 -29.55 6.47
N VAL A 215 4.27 -29.36 6.69
CA VAL A 215 5.29 -29.54 5.64
C VAL A 215 5.73 -31.00 5.58
N LYS A 216 5.55 -31.63 4.43
CA LYS A 216 6.01 -33.00 4.16
C LYS A 216 7.53 -33.11 4.29
N GLU A 217 8.05 -34.26 4.69
CA GLU A 217 9.49 -34.53 4.65
C GLU A 217 10.08 -34.25 3.26
N GLY A 218 11.21 -33.50 3.22
CA GLY A 218 11.83 -33.03 1.99
C GLY A 218 11.15 -31.82 1.34
N GLY A 219 9.92 -31.49 1.74
CA GLY A 219 9.17 -30.32 1.31
C GLY A 219 9.67 -29.01 1.91
N TYR A 220 9.04 -27.92 1.51
CA TYR A 220 9.52 -26.56 1.79
C TYR A 220 8.50 -25.72 2.55
N PHE A 221 9.03 -24.85 3.42
CA PHE A 221 8.31 -23.72 3.99
C PHE A 221 8.96 -22.42 3.49
N LEU A 222 8.17 -21.55 2.87
CA LEU A 222 8.62 -20.27 2.35
C LEU A 222 7.86 -19.16 3.09
N ILE A 223 8.58 -18.41 3.92
CA ILE A 223 8.02 -17.36 4.76
C ILE A 223 8.57 -16.00 4.35
N THR A 224 7.69 -15.01 4.19
CA THR A 224 8.04 -13.60 4.06
C THR A 224 7.67 -12.87 5.33
N SER A 225 8.62 -12.13 5.90
CA SER A 225 8.41 -11.37 7.14
C SER A 225 8.97 -9.95 7.06
N CYS A 226 8.25 -9.02 7.70
CA CYS A 226 8.64 -7.62 7.88
C CYS A 226 9.00 -7.28 9.33
N ASN A 227 8.53 -8.06 10.32
CA ASN A 227 8.85 -7.82 11.73
C ASN A 227 10.13 -8.54 12.19
N PHE A 228 10.60 -9.54 11.43
CA PHE A 228 11.77 -10.33 11.77
C PHE A 228 12.84 -10.26 10.68
N THR A 229 14.08 -10.13 11.11
CA THR A 229 15.25 -10.29 10.24
C THR A 229 15.37 -11.73 9.75
N GLU A 230 16.09 -11.94 8.64
CA GLU A 230 16.40 -13.28 8.13
C GLU A 230 17.04 -14.17 9.20
N GLU A 231 17.96 -13.62 10.00
CA GLU A 231 18.62 -14.36 11.08
C GLU A 231 17.67 -14.71 12.23
N GLU A 232 16.68 -13.85 12.52
CA GLU A 232 15.63 -14.15 13.51
C GLU A 232 14.69 -15.25 13.02
N ILE A 233 14.29 -15.20 11.75
CA ILE A 233 13.51 -16.25 11.12
C ILE A 233 14.29 -17.57 11.15
N LYS A 234 15.56 -17.58 10.72
CA LYS A 234 16.42 -18.78 10.80
C LYS A 234 16.44 -19.33 12.23
N ARG A 235 16.77 -18.50 13.23
CA ARG A 235 16.86 -18.94 14.63
C ARG A 235 15.55 -19.53 15.16
N ARG A 236 14.42 -18.88 14.90
CA ARG A 236 13.10 -19.33 15.37
C ARG A 236 12.66 -20.61 14.69
N TRP A 237 12.84 -20.70 13.38
CA TRP A 237 12.30 -21.78 12.57
C TRP A 237 13.21 -23.00 12.47
N THR A 238 14.52 -22.88 12.74
CA THR A 238 15.45 -24.02 12.83
C THR A 238 15.71 -24.47 14.27
N LYS A 239 14.82 -24.12 15.21
CA LYS A 239 14.90 -24.57 16.60
C LYS A 239 14.73 -26.08 16.70
N ASP A 240 15.44 -26.71 17.64
CA ASP A 240 15.32 -28.14 17.93
C ASP A 240 13.85 -28.51 18.16
N GLY A 241 13.40 -29.56 17.46
CA GLY A 241 12.02 -30.05 17.51
C GLY A 241 11.13 -29.62 16.34
N LEU A 242 11.46 -28.55 15.60
CA LEU A 242 10.67 -28.14 14.42
C LEU A 242 11.04 -28.92 13.15
N GLY A 243 12.25 -29.50 13.09
CA GLY A 243 12.68 -30.33 11.96
C GLY A 243 12.85 -29.55 10.65
N PHE A 244 13.17 -28.26 10.72
CA PHE A 244 13.54 -27.45 9.56
C PHE A 244 15.04 -27.17 9.55
N ARG A 245 15.61 -27.15 8.35
CA ARG A 245 16.91 -26.52 8.09
C ARG A 245 16.72 -25.32 7.17
N PHE A 246 17.57 -24.30 7.34
CA PHE A 246 17.68 -23.24 6.35
C PHE A 246 18.08 -23.81 4.99
N HIS A 247 17.39 -23.39 3.94
CA HIS A 247 17.71 -23.77 2.55
C HIS A 247 18.34 -22.59 1.80
N SER A 248 17.62 -21.48 1.70
CA SER A 248 18.05 -20.30 0.93
C SER A 248 17.24 -19.07 1.32
N SER A 249 17.71 -17.90 0.90
CA SER A 249 16.97 -16.63 1.04
C SER A 249 16.60 -16.12 -0.34
N VAL A 250 15.43 -15.50 -0.46
CA VAL A 250 15.03 -14.84 -1.71
C VAL A 250 15.59 -13.41 -1.70
N PRO A 251 16.36 -12.99 -2.72
CA PRO A 251 16.95 -11.67 -2.75
C PRO A 251 15.88 -10.57 -2.75
N HIS A 252 16.00 -9.65 -1.80
CA HIS A 252 15.30 -8.39 -1.79
C HIS A 252 16.29 -7.24 -1.97
N PRO A 253 15.85 -6.06 -2.45
CA PRO A 253 16.65 -4.85 -2.41
C PRO A 253 17.27 -4.68 -1.03
N THR A 254 18.59 -4.68 -0.99
CA THR A 254 19.36 -4.72 0.25
C THR A 254 20.22 -3.49 0.31
N TYR A 255 20.04 -2.72 1.36
CA TYR A 255 20.78 -1.51 1.61
C TYR A 255 21.99 -1.86 2.48
N THR A 256 23.17 -1.45 2.05
CA THR A 256 24.42 -1.67 2.80
C THR A 256 24.82 -0.37 3.45
N PHE A 257 24.86 -0.35 4.78
CA PHE A 257 25.23 0.83 5.55
C PHE A 257 26.18 0.44 6.69
N GLY A 258 27.29 1.19 6.85
CA GLY A 258 28.30 0.90 7.88
C GLY A 258 28.93 -0.50 7.81
N GLY A 259 28.96 -1.11 6.62
CA GLY A 259 29.46 -2.48 6.40
C GLY A 259 28.46 -3.60 6.75
N LYS A 260 27.23 -3.26 7.13
CA LYS A 260 26.13 -4.21 7.37
C LYS A 260 25.05 -4.05 6.30
N LYS A 261 24.50 -5.18 5.84
CA LYS A 261 23.53 -5.26 4.73
C LYS A 261 22.15 -5.66 5.29
N GLY A 262 21.07 -4.94 4.97
CA GLY A 262 19.71 -5.18 5.47
C GLY A 262 18.60 -4.94 4.44
N SER A 263 17.40 -5.47 4.68
CA SER A 263 16.22 -5.38 3.79
C SER A 263 14.96 -5.07 4.60
N VAL A 264 13.97 -4.38 4.01
CA VAL A 264 12.68 -4.00 4.64
C VAL A 264 11.77 -5.22 4.86
N VAL A 265 11.92 -6.25 4.02
CA VAL A 265 11.30 -7.57 4.17
C VAL A 265 12.35 -8.63 3.93
N CYS A 266 12.23 -9.78 4.60
CA CYS A 266 13.01 -10.96 4.26
C CYS A 266 12.09 -12.09 3.81
N THR A 267 12.53 -12.88 2.83
CA THR A 267 11.85 -14.12 2.48
C THR A 267 12.83 -15.27 2.62
N VAL A 268 12.50 -16.23 3.46
CA VAL A 268 13.37 -17.34 3.84
C VAL A 268 12.71 -18.66 3.45
N ALA A 269 13.47 -19.49 2.74
CA ALA A 269 13.10 -20.85 2.43
C ALA A 269 13.75 -21.81 3.44
N LEU A 270 12.92 -22.66 4.03
CA LEU A 270 13.29 -23.71 4.96
C LEU A 270 12.89 -25.06 4.36
N GLN A 271 13.72 -26.08 4.53
CA GLN A 271 13.40 -27.43 4.09
C GLN A 271 13.14 -28.33 5.28
N LYS A 272 12.06 -29.13 5.21
CA LYS A 272 11.75 -30.12 6.23
C LYS A 272 12.73 -31.29 6.14
N VAL A 273 13.38 -31.61 7.26
CA VAL A 273 14.37 -32.70 7.37
C VAL A 273 13.96 -33.70 8.45
N THR A 274 14.28 -34.97 8.22
CA THR A 274 14.11 -36.03 9.22
C THR A 274 15.09 -35.78 10.39
N PRO A 275 14.66 -35.88 11.66
CA PRO A 275 15.57 -35.79 12.79
C PRO A 275 16.61 -36.92 12.72
N ALA A 276 17.90 -36.58 12.64
CA ALA A 276 18.96 -37.58 12.76
C ALA A 276 18.97 -38.14 14.19
N SER A 277 19.02 -39.46 14.33
CA SER A 277 19.31 -40.11 15.61
C SER A 277 20.69 -39.64 16.10
N SER A 278 20.71 -39.17 17.35
CA SER A 278 21.88 -38.63 18.04
C SER A 278 23.10 -39.57 17.92
N ALA A 279 24.16 -39.10 17.26
CA ALA A 279 25.48 -39.72 17.30
C ALA A 279 26.48 -38.76 17.95
N ASN A 280 27.05 -39.22 19.07
CA ASN A 280 28.14 -38.59 19.82
C ASN A 280 29.35 -38.22 18.96
N GLY A 281 29.96 -37.07 19.24
CA GLY A 281 31.28 -36.71 18.75
C GLY A 281 31.84 -35.48 19.45
N SER A 282 32.74 -35.68 20.42
CA SER A 282 33.51 -34.61 21.05
C SER A 282 34.69 -34.18 20.16
N ALA A 283 35.00 -32.89 20.09
CA ALA A 283 36.38 -32.38 20.04
C ALA A 283 36.40 -30.86 20.27
N ALA A 284 37.50 -30.40 20.87
CA ALA A 284 37.66 -29.12 21.56
C ALA A 284 38.35 -28.01 20.72
N ASN A 285 38.38 -26.83 21.36
CA ASN A 285 39.31 -25.71 21.26
C ASN A 285 39.05 -24.57 20.27
N GLY A 286 39.09 -23.34 20.82
CA GLY A 286 39.47 -22.13 20.10
C GLY A 286 38.89 -20.83 20.65
N VAL A 287 39.46 -20.32 21.75
CA VAL A 287 39.19 -18.96 22.26
C VAL A 287 39.84 -17.93 21.32
N HIS A 288 39.10 -16.92 20.89
CA HIS A 288 39.64 -15.57 20.65
C HIS A 288 38.54 -14.52 20.86
N ALA A 289 38.64 -13.80 21.97
CA ALA A 289 37.92 -12.56 22.20
C ALA A 289 38.63 -11.43 21.45
N VAL A 290 37.88 -10.66 20.66
CA VAL A 290 38.33 -9.37 20.12
C VAL A 290 37.50 -8.29 20.79
N ASN A 291 38.11 -7.57 21.73
CA ASN A 291 37.58 -6.33 22.27
C ASN A 291 37.79 -5.23 21.22
N GLY A 292 36.70 -4.80 20.58
CA GLY A 292 36.65 -3.58 19.77
C GLY A 292 35.98 -2.47 20.57
N SER A 293 36.77 -1.55 21.12
CA SER A 293 36.30 -0.26 21.64
C SER A 293 35.75 0.56 20.46
N LEU A 294 34.48 0.95 20.50
CA LEU A 294 33.90 1.89 19.55
C LEU A 294 33.96 3.30 20.13
N ASN A 295 34.73 4.15 19.45
CA ASN A 295 34.77 5.58 19.60
C ASN A 295 33.38 6.20 19.44
N GLY A 296 33.10 7.25 20.21
CA GLY A 296 31.83 7.99 20.16
C GLY A 296 31.61 8.66 18.81
N SER A 297 30.68 8.12 18.03
CA SER A 297 30.01 8.83 16.95
C SER A 297 28.84 9.64 17.54
N LYS A 298 28.60 10.85 17.00
CA LYS A 298 27.40 11.63 17.32
C LYS A 298 26.13 10.76 17.13
N PRO A 299 25.10 10.92 17.97
CA PRO A 299 23.82 10.25 17.73
C PRO A 299 23.24 10.71 16.38
N THR A 300 22.82 9.76 15.54
CA THR A 300 22.15 10.05 14.28
C THR A 300 20.83 10.76 14.56
N GLU A 301 20.60 11.88 13.90
CA GLU A 301 19.35 12.63 14.01
C GLU A 301 18.21 11.89 13.26
N LEU A 302 17.02 11.94 13.85
CA LEU A 302 15.81 11.37 13.26
C LEU A 302 14.88 12.49 12.83
N PHE A 303 14.24 12.29 11.69
CA PHE A 303 13.32 13.20 11.04
C PHE A 303 11.97 12.50 10.88
N LEU A 304 10.88 13.25 11.01
CA LEU A 304 9.52 12.70 10.85
C LEU A 304 8.75 13.50 9.80
N CYS A 305 8.11 12.81 8.87
CA CYS A 305 7.14 13.38 7.95
C CYS A 305 5.78 12.69 8.17
N ILE A 306 4.71 13.47 8.26
CA ILE A 306 3.33 13.01 8.41
C ILE A 306 2.51 13.57 7.25
N ASP A 307 1.90 12.67 6.48
CA ASP A 307 0.93 12.98 5.43
C ASP A 307 -0.46 12.49 5.85
N ALA A 308 -1.32 13.40 6.32
CA ALA A 308 -2.66 13.12 6.82
C ALA A 308 -3.72 13.53 5.78
N GLY A 309 -4.02 12.64 4.84
CA GLY A 309 -4.91 12.87 3.71
C GLY A 309 -6.38 12.48 3.93
N GLY A 310 -7.16 12.57 2.85
CA GLY A 310 -8.61 12.29 2.80
C GLY A 310 -9.03 10.85 3.10
N THR A 311 -8.18 9.88 2.76
CA THR A 311 -8.48 8.43 2.89
C THR A 311 -7.52 7.73 3.85
N LYS A 312 -6.26 8.17 3.90
CA LYS A 312 -5.21 7.58 4.73
C LYS A 312 -4.38 8.66 5.43
N THR A 313 -3.76 8.27 6.53
CA THR A 313 -2.65 9.01 7.17
C THR A 313 -1.40 8.15 7.09
N GLU A 314 -0.24 8.74 6.80
CA GLU A 314 1.04 8.04 6.76
C GLU A 314 2.11 8.80 7.56
N ALA A 315 2.77 8.11 8.47
CA ALA A 315 3.92 8.63 9.21
C ALA A 315 5.19 7.92 8.74
N ALA A 316 6.18 8.68 8.28
CA ALA A 316 7.47 8.19 7.81
C ALA A 316 8.60 8.79 8.67
N ILE A 317 9.39 7.92 9.30
CA ILE A 317 10.57 8.32 10.08
C ILE A 317 11.81 8.03 9.26
N GLY A 318 12.71 9.00 9.14
CA GLY A 318 13.98 8.87 8.43
C GLY A 318 15.18 9.42 9.19
N SER A 319 16.36 9.27 8.61
CA SER A 319 17.62 9.94 9.00
C SER A 319 18.30 10.51 7.75
N GLU A 320 19.52 11.03 7.88
CA GLU A 320 20.37 11.39 6.73
C GLU A 320 20.60 10.23 5.75
N GLU A 321 20.34 8.99 6.17
CA GLU A 321 20.53 7.76 5.38
C GLU A 321 19.27 7.33 4.61
N GLY A 322 18.14 8.03 4.81
CA GLY A 322 16.86 7.75 4.18
C GLY A 322 15.76 7.32 5.16
N VAL A 323 14.66 6.77 4.64
CA VAL A 323 13.49 6.38 5.45
C VAL A 323 13.76 5.06 6.19
N LEU A 324 13.56 5.09 7.50
CA LEU A 324 13.82 3.98 8.44
C LEU A 324 12.56 3.21 8.83
N ALA A 325 11.41 3.87 8.91
CA ALA A 325 10.14 3.25 9.29
C ALA A 325 8.93 4.00 8.73
N ARG A 326 7.83 3.26 8.50
CA ARG A 326 6.53 3.81 8.08
C ARG A 326 5.37 3.14 8.80
N ALA A 327 4.31 3.89 9.07
CA ALA A 327 3.03 3.33 9.48
C ALA A 327 1.87 4.17 8.94
N THR A 328 0.70 3.53 8.85
CA THR A 328 -0.49 4.09 8.22
C THR A 328 -1.68 4.05 9.18
N GLY A 329 -2.50 5.10 9.13
CA GLY A 329 -3.78 5.22 9.84
C GLY A 329 -4.92 5.53 8.88
N GLY A 330 -6.13 5.65 9.44
CA GLY A 330 -7.33 6.08 8.70
C GLY A 330 -7.25 7.54 8.23
N THR A 331 -8.37 8.08 7.74
CA THR A 331 -8.46 9.46 7.26
C THR A 331 -8.04 10.47 8.33
N GLY A 332 -7.03 11.28 8.00
CA GLY A 332 -6.55 12.36 8.85
C GLY A 332 -7.15 13.71 8.47
N ASN A 333 -8.14 13.75 7.57
CA ASN A 333 -8.70 14.98 7.05
C ASN A 333 -9.40 15.78 8.14
N MET A 334 -8.73 16.84 8.61
CA MET A 334 -9.14 17.60 9.78
C MET A 334 -10.51 18.26 9.60
N ALA A 335 -10.87 18.63 8.37
CA ALA A 335 -12.17 19.22 8.06
C ALA A 335 -13.32 18.21 8.16
N GLU A 336 -13.03 16.92 7.94
CA GLU A 336 -14.02 15.84 7.99
C GLU A 336 -14.11 15.23 9.39
N VAL A 337 -12.97 14.87 10.01
CA VAL A 337 -12.95 14.17 11.29
C VAL A 337 -12.85 15.09 12.52
N GLY A 338 -12.47 16.35 12.31
CA GLY A 338 -12.18 17.30 13.38
C GLY A 338 -10.79 17.11 14.02
N ALA A 339 -10.32 18.18 14.68
CA ALA A 339 -8.94 18.26 15.18
C ALA A 339 -8.56 17.16 16.19
N GLN A 340 -9.49 16.77 17.09
CA GLN A 340 -9.18 15.80 18.14
C GLN A 340 -8.97 14.37 17.60
N LEU A 341 -9.86 13.91 16.71
CA LEU A 341 -9.74 12.59 16.09
C LEU A 341 -8.54 12.55 15.12
N CYS A 342 -8.30 13.64 14.38
CA CYS A 342 -7.10 13.80 13.56
C CYS A 342 -5.81 13.64 14.40
N TYR A 343 -5.73 14.29 15.57
CA TYR A 343 -4.61 14.12 16.51
C TYR A 343 -4.43 12.65 16.95
N GLU A 344 -5.52 11.95 17.31
CA GLU A 344 -5.46 10.55 17.73
C GLU A 344 -4.96 9.62 16.61
N ILE A 345 -5.40 9.87 15.37
CA ILE A 345 -4.95 9.11 14.19
C ILE A 345 -3.46 9.36 13.91
N ILE A 346 -3.02 10.62 13.92
CA ILE A 346 -1.62 11.00 13.68
C ILE A 346 -0.71 10.42 14.78
N SER A 347 -1.04 10.65 16.05
CA SER A 347 -0.23 10.15 17.17
C SER A 347 -0.12 8.62 17.15
N THR A 348 -1.22 7.91 16.85
CA THR A 348 -1.20 6.45 16.70
C THR A 348 -0.29 6.02 15.56
N ALA A 349 -0.40 6.62 14.37
CA ALA A 349 0.46 6.30 13.23
C ALA A 349 1.94 6.55 13.54
N VAL A 350 2.27 7.63 14.27
CA VAL A 350 3.64 7.92 14.69
C VAL A 350 4.16 6.89 15.68
N LEU A 351 3.37 6.51 16.69
CA LEU A 351 3.76 5.48 17.65
C LEU A 351 3.98 4.13 16.95
N GLU A 352 3.10 3.73 16.04
CA GLU A 352 3.27 2.53 15.21
C GLU A 352 4.51 2.60 14.32
N ALA A 353 4.86 3.78 13.77
CA ALA A 353 6.09 3.97 13.01
C ALA A 353 7.34 3.87 13.91
N ILE A 354 7.28 4.39 15.14
CA ILE A 354 8.36 4.28 16.13
C ILE A 354 8.59 2.81 16.53
N GLU A 355 7.53 2.02 16.69
CA GLU A 355 7.67 0.59 16.99
C GLU A 355 8.42 -0.16 15.89
N LYS A 356 8.26 0.28 14.64
CA LYS A 356 8.95 -0.28 13.46
C LYS A 356 10.38 0.25 13.27
N LEU A 357 10.88 1.17 14.11
CA LEU A 357 12.26 1.64 14.00
C LEU A 357 13.28 0.51 14.24
N PRO A 358 14.46 0.53 13.58
CA PRO A 358 15.55 -0.36 13.92
C PRO A 358 15.95 -0.27 15.40
N ALA A 359 16.35 -1.39 16.01
CA ALA A 359 16.61 -1.50 17.44
C ALA A 359 17.58 -0.43 18.01
N GLN A 360 18.54 0.02 17.20
CA GLN A 360 19.50 1.07 17.58
C GLN A 360 18.87 2.46 17.75
N TYR A 361 17.69 2.69 17.16
CA TYR A 361 16.93 3.94 17.22
C TYR A 361 15.70 3.84 18.13
N ARG A 362 15.35 2.64 18.61
CA ARG A 362 14.22 2.46 19.51
C ARG A 362 14.53 3.10 20.87
N PRO A 363 13.59 3.87 21.44
CA PRO A 363 13.78 4.47 22.75
C PRO A 363 13.93 3.37 23.80
N SER A 364 14.88 3.55 24.73
CA SER A 364 15.03 2.67 25.89
C SER A 364 13.81 2.87 26.79
N VAL A 365 12.80 2.02 26.66
CA VAL A 365 11.55 2.14 27.43
C VAL A 365 11.87 1.95 28.93
N SER A 366 11.69 2.99 29.73
CA SER A 366 11.55 2.79 31.18
C SER A 366 10.19 2.16 31.41
N GLN A 367 10.14 0.95 31.98
CA GLN A 367 8.91 0.33 32.41
C GLN A 367 8.26 1.15 33.53
N ASN A 368 7.44 2.13 33.17
CA ASN A 368 6.46 2.74 34.05
C ASN A 368 5.16 2.83 33.25
N GLY A 369 4.19 1.98 33.59
CA GLY A 369 2.89 1.86 32.93
C GLY A 369 1.97 3.06 33.15
N GLY A 370 2.29 4.19 32.53
CA GLY A 370 1.41 5.34 32.39
C GLY A 370 1.17 5.66 30.92
N SER A 371 -0.07 5.98 30.56
CA SER A 371 -0.37 6.66 29.29
C SER A 371 0.51 7.90 29.20
N THR A 372 1.45 7.93 28.26
CA THR A 372 2.27 9.12 28.01
C THR A 372 1.73 9.82 26.78
N ASN A 373 1.11 10.99 26.98
CA ASN A 373 0.70 11.92 25.91
C ASN A 373 1.91 12.57 25.22
N VAL A 374 3.06 11.92 25.22
CA VAL A 374 4.34 12.46 24.76
C VAL A 374 5.03 11.40 23.91
N CYS A 375 5.52 11.83 22.75
CA CYS A 375 6.27 11.03 21.81
C CYS A 375 7.55 10.49 22.47
N PRO A 376 7.79 9.17 22.45
CA PRO A 376 8.93 8.56 23.13
C PRO A 376 10.26 8.79 22.40
N VAL A 377 10.23 9.32 21.18
CA VAL A 377 11.39 9.68 20.36
C VAL A 377 11.41 11.19 20.16
N LYS A 378 12.60 11.80 20.28
CA LYS A 378 12.83 13.18 19.87
C LYS A 378 13.30 13.20 18.42
N PHE A 379 12.59 13.95 17.59
CA PHE A 379 12.98 14.22 16.22
C PHE A 379 13.75 15.55 16.14
N ALA A 380 14.74 15.62 15.26
CA ALA A 380 15.43 16.85 14.93
C ALA A 380 14.51 17.83 14.20
N ASP A 381 13.64 17.31 13.33
CA ASP A 381 12.59 18.08 12.68
C ASP A 381 11.35 17.21 12.39
N VAL A 382 10.19 17.84 12.32
CA VAL A 382 8.88 17.21 12.12
C VAL A 382 8.08 18.01 11.10
N TRP A 383 7.80 17.41 9.95
CA TRP A 383 6.91 17.96 8.93
C TRP A 383 5.53 17.32 9.02
N VAL A 384 4.50 18.14 9.15
CA VAL A 384 3.11 17.68 9.23
C VAL A 384 2.29 18.34 8.14
N GLY A 385 1.85 17.55 7.15
CA GLY A 385 0.89 17.96 6.13
C GLY A 385 -0.47 17.33 6.42
N ILE A 386 -1.52 18.15 6.48
CA ILE A 386 -2.87 17.70 6.84
C ILE A 386 -3.89 18.27 5.86
N SER A 387 -4.66 17.37 5.24
CA SER A 387 -5.83 17.74 4.44
C SER A 387 -6.88 18.42 5.31
N GLY A 388 -7.43 19.53 4.82
CA GLY A 388 -8.41 20.34 5.55
C GLY A 388 -7.81 21.23 6.64
N CYS A 389 -6.48 21.28 6.78
CA CYS A 389 -5.77 22.26 7.61
C CYS A 389 -5.38 23.48 6.77
N ASP A 390 -6.39 24.31 6.45
CA ASP A 390 -6.28 25.30 5.37
C ASP A 390 -6.01 26.72 5.84
N THR A 391 -6.33 27.04 7.10
CA THR A 391 -6.21 28.39 7.65
C THR A 391 -5.13 28.48 8.73
N PRO A 392 -4.56 29.67 8.99
CA PRO A 392 -3.64 29.85 10.11
C PRO A 392 -4.23 29.42 11.47
N LEU A 393 -5.54 29.59 11.65
CA LEU A 393 -6.24 29.16 12.87
C LEU A 393 -6.30 27.63 12.98
N ASP A 394 -6.51 26.93 11.87
CA ASP A 394 -6.50 25.47 11.82
C ASP A 394 -5.10 24.91 12.16
N GLN A 395 -4.06 25.54 11.61
CA GLN A 395 -2.67 25.20 11.83
C GLN A 395 -2.27 25.44 13.30
N GLU A 396 -2.66 26.60 13.85
CA GLU A 396 -2.44 26.93 15.27
C GLU A 396 -3.14 25.92 16.18
N ARG A 397 -4.42 25.64 15.93
CA ARG A 397 -5.19 24.66 16.71
C ARG A 397 -4.58 23.26 16.69
N MET A 398 -4.07 22.82 15.55
CA MET A 398 -3.43 21.52 15.45
C MET A 398 -2.03 21.51 16.07
N SER A 399 -1.27 22.61 15.96
CA SER A 399 0.01 22.79 16.65
C SER A 399 -0.18 22.73 18.17
N GLU A 400 -1.25 23.31 18.73
CA GLU A 400 -1.57 23.22 20.15
C GLU A 400 -1.84 21.78 20.62
N LEU A 401 -2.37 20.92 19.75
CA LEU A 401 -2.65 19.51 20.05
C LEU A 401 -1.42 18.62 19.88
N LEU A 402 -0.69 18.74 18.76
CA LEU A 402 0.47 17.89 18.45
C LEU A 402 1.77 18.38 19.10
N GLY A 403 1.92 19.68 19.35
CA GLY A 403 3.09 20.29 19.97
C GLY A 403 3.48 19.65 21.31
N PRO A 404 2.53 19.48 22.27
CA PRO A 404 2.79 18.75 23.51
C PRO A 404 3.21 17.29 23.28
N PHE A 405 2.63 16.62 22.29
CA PHE A 405 3.02 15.25 21.94
C PHE A 405 4.46 15.20 21.45
N PHE A 406 4.89 16.08 20.55
CA PHE A 406 6.28 16.11 20.09
C PHE A 406 7.26 16.85 21.02
N SER A 407 6.76 17.46 22.09
CA SER A 407 7.52 18.40 22.94
C SER A 407 8.14 19.56 22.14
N ILE A 408 7.39 20.08 21.16
CA ILE A 408 7.75 21.22 20.29
C ILE A 408 6.69 22.30 20.48
N SER A 409 7.08 23.50 20.93
CA SER A 409 6.12 24.58 21.25
C SER A 409 5.45 25.18 20.02
N ASP A 410 6.20 25.34 18.92
CA ASP A 410 5.74 25.94 17.68
C ASP A 410 5.91 24.93 16.53
N LEU A 411 5.17 23.83 16.57
CA LEU A 411 5.27 22.76 15.57
C LEU A 411 4.64 23.24 14.25
N PRO A 412 5.40 23.31 13.13
CA PRO A 412 4.83 23.73 11.85
C PRO A 412 3.81 22.70 11.35
N ILE A 413 2.55 23.12 11.26
CA ILE A 413 1.48 22.36 10.63
C ILE A 413 1.16 23.02 9.30
N LEU A 414 1.11 22.22 8.24
CA LEU A 414 0.91 22.68 6.87
C LEU A 414 -0.26 21.93 6.23
N ASN A 415 -0.77 22.47 5.13
CA ASN A 415 -1.64 21.71 4.23
C ASN A 415 -0.82 20.57 3.57
N ASP A 416 -1.45 19.43 3.34
CA ASP A 416 -0.84 18.24 2.73
C ASP A 416 -0.15 18.52 1.38
N ALA A 417 -0.71 19.41 0.56
CA ALA A 417 -0.11 19.80 -0.72
C ALA A 417 1.29 20.46 -0.57
N HIS A 418 1.62 20.99 0.60
CA HIS A 418 2.94 21.56 0.87
C HIS A 418 4.04 20.49 0.89
N LEU A 419 3.72 19.24 1.26
CA LEU A 419 4.68 18.14 1.30
C LEU A 419 5.24 17.80 -0.10
N LEU A 420 4.47 18.09 -1.16
CA LEU A 420 4.91 17.92 -2.54
C LEU A 420 6.10 18.83 -2.91
N GLY A 421 6.37 19.86 -2.11
CA GLY A 421 7.56 20.69 -2.26
C GLY A 421 8.88 19.96 -2.02
N GLY A 422 8.85 18.78 -1.41
CA GLY A 422 10.03 17.90 -1.35
C GLY A 422 10.63 17.62 -2.74
N ALA A 423 9.80 17.58 -3.80
CA ALA A 423 10.28 17.41 -5.17
C ALA A 423 11.17 18.58 -5.63
N LEU A 424 10.91 19.81 -5.17
CA LEU A 424 11.77 20.96 -5.47
C LEU A 424 13.17 20.77 -4.91
N LEU A 425 13.26 20.27 -3.67
CA LEU A 425 14.53 20.03 -2.99
C LEU A 425 15.32 18.92 -3.69
N THR A 426 14.64 17.80 -4.01
CA THR A 426 15.25 16.64 -4.68
C THR A 426 15.76 16.97 -6.08
N HIS A 427 15.04 17.79 -6.84
CA HIS A 427 15.40 18.14 -8.21
C HIS A 427 16.14 19.48 -8.36
N HIS A 428 16.44 20.15 -7.24
CA HIS A 428 17.08 21.47 -7.20
C HIS A 428 16.35 22.51 -8.06
N CYS A 429 15.02 22.49 -8.01
CA CYS A 429 14.17 23.42 -8.73
C CYS A 429 13.82 24.63 -7.84
N PRO A 430 14.02 25.88 -8.30
CA PRO A 430 13.74 27.06 -7.49
C PRO A 430 12.25 27.29 -7.22
N TRP A 431 11.38 26.75 -8.08
CA TRP A 431 9.94 26.80 -7.92
C TRP A 431 9.26 25.69 -8.72
N GLY A 432 7.99 25.42 -8.41
CA GLY A 432 7.14 24.51 -9.16
C GLY A 432 5.65 24.69 -8.83
N VAL A 433 4.82 23.98 -9.59
CA VAL A 433 3.38 23.89 -9.35
C VAL A 433 3.05 22.43 -9.06
N ALA A 434 2.44 22.17 -7.91
CA ALA A 434 1.93 20.87 -7.56
C ALA A 434 0.41 20.84 -7.78
N VAL A 435 -0.06 19.76 -8.38
CA VAL A 435 -1.47 19.52 -8.69
C VAL A 435 -1.86 18.20 -8.06
N ILE A 436 -2.82 18.26 -7.14
CA ILE A 436 -3.46 17.06 -6.59
C ILE A 436 -4.83 16.95 -7.23
N ALA A 437 -5.14 15.77 -7.77
CA ALA A 437 -6.44 15.42 -8.30
C ALA A 437 -6.76 13.96 -7.90
N GLY A 438 -7.17 13.80 -6.64
CA GLY A 438 -7.63 12.53 -6.07
C GLY A 438 -9.13 12.59 -5.84
N THR A 439 -9.61 12.15 -4.67
CA THR A 439 -11.02 12.36 -4.26
C THR A 439 -11.41 13.84 -4.22
N GLY A 440 -10.45 14.72 -3.87
CA GLY A 440 -10.55 16.17 -4.00
C GLY A 440 -9.46 16.72 -4.92
N SER A 441 -9.41 18.04 -5.12
CA SER A 441 -8.35 18.65 -5.93
C SER A 441 -7.86 20.00 -5.42
N ILE A 442 -6.57 20.24 -5.60
CA ILE A 442 -5.91 21.48 -5.22
C ILE A 442 -4.71 21.72 -6.13
N VAL A 443 -4.45 22.99 -6.42
CA VAL A 443 -3.25 23.45 -7.13
C VAL A 443 -2.50 24.41 -6.23
N VAL A 444 -1.24 24.11 -5.94
CA VAL A 444 -0.35 24.98 -5.15
C VAL A 444 0.89 25.37 -5.94
N ALA A 445 1.34 26.60 -5.79
CA ALA A 445 2.64 27.06 -6.25
C ALA A 445 3.60 27.07 -5.07
N LEU A 446 4.77 26.48 -5.29
CA LEU A 446 5.79 26.27 -4.28
C LEU A 446 7.10 26.90 -4.78
N GLU A 447 7.83 27.58 -3.90
CA GLU A 447 9.15 28.15 -4.17
C GLU A 447 10.14 27.74 -3.09
N GLN A 448 11.41 27.61 -3.45
CA GLN A 448 12.49 27.43 -2.50
C GLN A 448 13.14 28.79 -2.23
N ASP A 449 13.24 29.19 -0.96
CA ASP A 449 13.98 30.39 -0.58
C ASP A 449 15.50 30.16 -0.60
N LYS A 450 16.27 31.19 -0.21
CA LYS A 450 17.74 31.15 -0.26
C LYS A 450 18.34 30.24 0.81
N GLU A 451 17.56 29.99 1.86
CA GLU A 451 17.89 29.16 3.01
C GLU A 451 17.49 27.70 2.77
N GLY A 452 16.81 27.41 1.67
CA GLY A 452 16.41 26.09 1.24
C GLY A 452 15.05 25.64 1.79
N THR A 453 14.30 26.54 2.42
CA THR A 453 12.94 26.29 2.90
C THR A 453 11.94 26.37 1.75
N VAL A 454 11.01 25.41 1.72
CA VAL A 454 9.89 25.40 0.77
C VAL A 454 8.81 26.34 1.29
N LEU A 455 8.34 27.24 0.43
CA LEU A 455 7.28 28.19 0.70
C LEU A 455 6.12 27.98 -0.28
N GLN A 456 4.90 27.97 0.23
CA GLN A 456 3.72 28.06 -0.63
C GLN A 456 3.43 29.52 -1.01
N THR A 457 3.61 29.85 -2.29
CA THR A 457 3.43 31.21 -2.84
C THR A 457 2.08 31.43 -3.51
N GLY A 458 1.33 30.35 -3.76
CA GLY A 458 0.00 30.42 -4.33
C GLY A 458 -0.82 29.18 -4.07
N ARG A 459 -2.15 29.36 -4.08
CA ARG A 459 -3.14 28.27 -4.00
C ARG A 459 -4.34 28.58 -4.89
N ARG A 460 -4.87 27.57 -5.57
CA ARG A 460 -6.15 27.57 -6.29
C ARG A 460 -6.87 26.25 -6.02
N GLY A 461 -8.20 26.30 -5.82
CA GLY A 461 -8.99 25.12 -5.47
C GLY A 461 -8.83 24.71 -4.01
N GLY A 462 -9.15 23.44 -3.70
CA GLY A 462 -9.14 22.90 -2.33
C GLY A 462 -10.27 23.40 -1.43
N PHE A 463 -11.38 23.88 -2.00
CA PHE A 463 -12.54 24.36 -1.24
C PHE A 463 -13.46 23.22 -0.78
N GLY A 464 -13.06 21.97 -1.01
CA GLY A 464 -13.87 20.77 -0.80
C GLY A 464 -14.94 20.58 -1.87
N TYR A 465 -15.41 19.34 -1.98
CA TYR A 465 -16.28 18.85 -3.05
C TYR A 465 -17.63 19.59 -3.21
N LEU A 466 -18.07 20.32 -2.18
CA LEU A 466 -19.30 21.13 -2.24
C LEU A 466 -19.11 22.44 -3.00
N LEU A 467 -17.92 23.04 -2.92
CA LEU A 467 -17.63 24.39 -3.43
C LEU A 467 -16.52 24.40 -4.50
N GLY A 468 -15.84 23.28 -4.74
CA GLY A 468 -14.73 23.15 -5.67
C GLY A 468 -14.38 21.69 -5.94
N ASP A 469 -13.10 21.35 -5.75
CA ASP A 469 -12.50 20.08 -6.17
C ASP A 469 -12.63 19.80 -7.67
N ASP A 470 -12.56 20.86 -8.49
CA ASP A 470 -12.64 20.74 -9.95
C ASP A 470 -11.59 19.76 -10.48
N GLY A 471 -12.01 18.83 -11.34
CA GLY A 471 -11.13 17.81 -11.93
C GLY A 471 -10.68 16.71 -10.97
N SER A 472 -11.22 16.66 -9.74
CA SER A 472 -11.12 15.49 -8.87
C SER A 472 -11.92 14.31 -9.41
N SER A 473 -11.70 13.11 -8.88
CA SER A 473 -12.51 11.93 -9.21
C SER A 473 -13.98 12.10 -8.81
N PHE A 474 -14.26 12.82 -7.72
CA PHE A 474 -15.63 13.20 -7.36
C PHE A 474 -16.26 14.12 -8.42
N ASP A 475 -15.53 15.15 -8.86
CA ASP A 475 -16.03 16.09 -9.85
C ASP A 475 -16.23 15.43 -11.22
N LEU A 476 -15.34 14.51 -11.61
CA LEU A 476 -15.49 13.72 -12.83
C LEU A 476 -16.76 12.84 -12.77
N GLY A 477 -16.98 12.14 -11.66
CA GLY A 477 -18.21 11.37 -11.44
C GLY A 477 -19.46 12.25 -11.46
N ARG A 478 -19.41 13.43 -10.80
CA ARG A 478 -20.50 14.41 -10.82
C ARG A 478 -20.81 14.91 -12.23
N CYS A 479 -19.79 15.23 -13.02
CA CYS A 479 -19.95 15.68 -14.41
C CYS A 479 -20.53 14.57 -15.28
N ALA A 480 -20.12 13.32 -15.08
CA ALA A 480 -20.67 12.16 -15.79
C ALA A 480 -22.14 11.91 -15.49
N ILE A 481 -22.55 11.96 -14.21
CA ILE A 481 -23.96 11.83 -13.81
C ILE A 481 -24.80 12.93 -14.46
N ARG A 482 -24.31 14.18 -14.46
CA ARG A 482 -25.01 15.31 -15.08
C ARG A 482 -25.13 15.14 -16.60
N ALA A 483 -24.04 14.79 -17.27
CA ALA A 483 -24.04 14.56 -18.71
C ALA A 483 -24.96 13.40 -19.11
N ALA A 484 -25.01 12.33 -18.32
CA ALA A 484 -25.94 11.24 -18.54
C ALA A 484 -27.40 11.66 -18.32
N ALA A 485 -27.69 12.45 -17.28
CA ALA A 485 -29.03 12.98 -17.06
C ALA A 485 -29.49 13.88 -18.22
N ASP A 486 -28.62 14.76 -18.73
CA ASP A 486 -28.91 15.59 -19.89
C ASP A 486 -29.17 14.73 -21.15
N ALA A 487 -28.37 13.68 -21.38
CA ALA A 487 -28.56 12.74 -22.48
C ALA A 487 -29.86 11.92 -22.35
N PHE A 488 -30.22 11.51 -21.14
CA PHE A 488 -31.48 10.84 -20.84
C PHE A 488 -32.68 11.74 -21.17
N ASP A 489 -32.67 12.98 -20.71
CA ASP A 489 -33.73 13.96 -20.97
C ASP A 489 -33.87 14.29 -22.46
N ALA A 490 -32.76 14.27 -23.20
CA ALA A 490 -32.73 14.45 -24.65
C ALA A 490 -33.15 13.20 -25.45
N GLY A 491 -33.19 12.02 -24.81
CA GLY A 491 -33.39 10.74 -25.49
C GLY A 491 -32.19 10.28 -26.32
N GLU A 492 -30.99 10.72 -25.94
CA GLU A 492 -29.72 10.50 -26.65
C GLU A 492 -28.78 9.53 -25.90
N GLU A 493 -29.21 8.95 -24.77
CA GLU A 493 -28.39 7.99 -24.04
C GLU A 493 -28.19 6.67 -24.79
N ASP A 494 -26.98 6.11 -24.69
CA ASP A 494 -26.70 4.73 -25.10
C ASP A 494 -26.66 3.84 -23.85
N PRO A 495 -27.63 2.91 -23.67
CA PRO A 495 -27.64 1.99 -22.54
C PRO A 495 -26.49 0.99 -22.55
N HIS A 496 -25.74 0.87 -23.65
CA HIS A 496 -24.53 0.08 -23.75
C HIS A 496 -23.24 0.91 -23.58
N GLY A 497 -23.37 2.23 -23.51
CA GLY A 497 -22.28 3.18 -23.24
C GLY A 497 -22.11 3.48 -21.75
N LEU A 498 -21.55 4.66 -21.45
CA LEU A 498 -21.31 5.11 -20.09
C LEU A 498 -22.61 5.20 -19.27
N ALA A 499 -23.73 5.63 -19.85
CA ALA A 499 -25.02 5.70 -19.14
C ALA A 499 -25.44 4.35 -18.54
N GLY A 500 -25.26 3.26 -19.29
CA GLY A 500 -25.48 1.89 -18.81
C GLY A 500 -24.57 1.52 -17.64
N LYS A 501 -23.27 1.85 -17.73
CA LYS A 501 -22.31 1.63 -16.64
C LYS A 501 -22.67 2.43 -15.38
N LEU A 502 -23.15 3.66 -15.53
CA LEU A 502 -23.61 4.47 -14.39
C LEU A 502 -24.86 3.84 -13.74
N ALA A 503 -25.82 3.36 -14.54
CA ALA A 503 -27.01 2.70 -14.02
C ALA A 503 -26.66 1.40 -13.26
N GLU A 504 -25.76 0.59 -13.81
CA GLU A 504 -25.22 -0.60 -13.15
C GLU A 504 -24.54 -0.24 -11.81
N HIS A 505 -23.71 0.79 -11.80
CA HIS A 505 -23.00 1.27 -10.60
C HIS A 505 -23.92 1.67 -9.45
N PHE A 506 -25.07 2.29 -9.76
CA PHE A 506 -26.07 2.66 -8.76
C PHE A 506 -27.12 1.58 -8.49
N GLY A 507 -27.03 0.42 -9.16
CA GLY A 507 -27.98 -0.68 -9.04
C GLY A 507 -29.40 -0.31 -9.50
N VAL A 508 -29.50 0.50 -10.55
CA VAL A 508 -30.77 1.00 -11.10
C VAL A 508 -30.94 0.62 -12.57
N ASN A 509 -32.18 0.70 -13.07
CA ASN A 509 -32.47 0.30 -14.46
C ASN A 509 -32.38 1.45 -15.46
N THR A 510 -32.47 2.69 -15.00
CA THR A 510 -32.52 3.89 -15.85
C THR A 510 -31.71 5.03 -15.25
N THR A 511 -31.19 5.92 -16.10
CA THR A 511 -30.46 7.12 -15.66
C THR A 511 -31.33 8.03 -14.77
N GLY A 512 -32.63 8.11 -15.01
CA GLY A 512 -33.55 8.88 -14.17
C GLY A 512 -33.59 8.44 -12.69
N GLU A 513 -33.37 7.14 -12.42
CA GLU A 513 -33.32 6.61 -11.05
C GLU A 513 -32.01 6.97 -10.32
N ILE A 514 -30.93 7.22 -11.07
CA ILE A 514 -29.63 7.64 -10.51
C ILE A 514 -29.78 8.93 -9.71
N LEU A 515 -30.58 9.89 -10.20
CA LEU A 515 -30.81 11.17 -9.53
C LEU A 515 -31.38 11.00 -8.12
N GLY A 516 -32.26 10.02 -7.92
CA GLY A 516 -32.77 9.66 -6.59
C GLY A 516 -31.68 9.05 -5.71
N LYS A 517 -30.95 8.07 -6.25
CA LYS A 517 -29.89 7.34 -5.54
C LYS A 517 -28.75 8.23 -5.08
N VAL A 518 -28.34 9.20 -5.89
CA VAL A 518 -27.27 10.15 -5.57
C VAL A 518 -27.63 11.02 -4.36
N HIS A 519 -28.91 11.21 -4.03
CA HIS A 519 -29.32 11.97 -2.86
C HIS A 519 -29.61 11.10 -1.62
N GLU A 520 -29.67 9.77 -1.77
CA GLU A 520 -29.94 8.86 -0.66
C GLU A 520 -28.81 8.91 0.39
N LEU A 521 -29.22 8.85 1.65
CA LEU A 521 -28.34 8.67 2.80
C LEU A 521 -28.75 7.38 3.49
N ASP A 522 -27.78 6.52 3.79
CA ASP A 522 -27.98 5.35 4.64
C ASP A 522 -28.39 5.81 6.05
N PRO A 523 -29.62 5.49 6.52
CA PRO A 523 -30.11 5.90 7.83
C PRO A 523 -29.53 5.07 8.98
N THR A 524 -28.81 3.98 8.69
CA THR A 524 -28.17 3.11 9.69
C THR A 524 -26.80 3.62 10.13
N LEU A 525 -26.22 4.56 9.36
CA LEU A 525 -24.93 5.16 9.60
C LEU A 525 -25.06 6.57 10.19
N SER A 526 -23.96 7.09 10.74
CA SER A 526 -23.92 8.49 11.13
C SER A 526 -24.09 9.38 9.88
N PRO A 527 -24.63 10.62 10.01
CA PRO A 527 -24.76 11.53 8.88
C PRO A 527 -23.42 11.79 8.16
N LEU A 528 -22.31 11.78 8.90
CA LEU A 528 -20.97 11.97 8.36
C LEU A 528 -20.52 10.76 7.53
N ASP A 529 -20.64 9.55 8.10
CA ASP A 529 -20.25 8.32 7.41
C ASP A 529 -21.09 8.09 6.16
N SER A 530 -22.39 8.33 6.26
CA SER A 530 -23.34 8.24 5.15
C SER A 530 -23.01 9.23 4.03
N ALA A 531 -22.70 10.49 4.37
CA ALA A 531 -22.26 11.48 3.39
C ALA A 531 -20.92 11.12 2.73
N ASN A 532 -19.99 10.53 3.49
CA ASN A 532 -18.70 10.08 2.99
C ASN A 532 -18.84 8.89 2.03
N ILE A 533 -19.67 7.89 2.35
CA ILE A 533 -19.94 6.78 1.44
C ILE A 533 -20.52 7.29 0.12
N ARG A 534 -21.48 8.21 0.18
CA ARG A 534 -22.03 8.83 -1.03
C ARG A 534 -20.95 9.55 -1.86
N LYS A 535 -20.08 10.33 -1.21
CA LYS A 535 -18.95 11.01 -1.87
C LYS A 535 -18.05 10.00 -2.58
N LEU A 536 -17.70 8.90 -1.90
CA LEU A 536 -16.88 7.84 -2.47
C LEU A 536 -17.59 7.08 -3.61
N GLN A 537 -18.89 6.85 -3.50
CA GLN A 537 -19.70 6.23 -4.54
C GLN A 537 -19.73 7.07 -5.83
N ILE A 538 -19.77 8.40 -5.71
CA ILE A 538 -19.67 9.29 -6.88
C ILE A 538 -18.22 9.32 -7.40
N SER A 539 -17.25 9.40 -6.50
CA SER A 539 -15.81 9.43 -6.83
C SER A 539 -15.35 8.18 -7.59
N SER A 540 -15.90 7.00 -7.26
CA SER A 540 -15.54 5.74 -7.94
C SER A 540 -16.01 5.67 -9.40
N LEU A 541 -16.89 6.56 -9.84
CA LEU A 541 -17.27 6.69 -11.26
C LEU A 541 -16.14 7.21 -12.14
N ALA A 542 -15.09 7.81 -11.58
CA ALA A 542 -13.97 8.30 -12.36
C ALA A 542 -13.39 7.22 -13.29
N ARG A 543 -13.20 5.99 -12.77
CA ARG A 543 -12.67 4.87 -13.55
C ARG A 543 -13.54 4.50 -14.75
N PRO A 544 -14.84 4.16 -14.61
CA PRO A 544 -15.68 3.84 -15.76
C PRO A 544 -15.81 5.01 -16.74
N VAL A 545 -15.72 6.26 -16.28
CA VAL A 545 -15.68 7.45 -17.14
C VAL A 545 -14.39 7.49 -17.98
N ILE A 546 -13.22 7.32 -17.36
CA ILE A 546 -11.93 7.30 -18.07
C ILE A 546 -11.85 6.11 -19.04
N GLU A 547 -12.34 4.93 -18.65
CA GLU A 547 -12.43 3.78 -19.54
C GLU A 547 -13.31 4.06 -20.77
N ALA A 548 -14.47 4.67 -20.57
CA ALA A 548 -15.38 5.04 -21.66
C ALA A 548 -14.80 6.19 -22.53
N PHE A 549 -14.04 7.10 -21.93
CA PHE A 549 -13.30 8.14 -22.65
C PHE A 549 -12.18 7.57 -23.53
N ASN A 550 -11.51 6.51 -23.08
CA ASN A 550 -10.45 5.86 -23.85
C ASN A 550 -10.97 4.78 -24.81
N ALA A 551 -12.28 4.51 -24.82
CA ALA A 551 -12.89 3.52 -25.69
C ALA A 551 -12.84 3.93 -27.17
N SER A 552 -12.99 2.94 -28.06
CA SER A 552 -13.12 3.15 -29.50
C SER A 552 -14.34 2.37 -30.02
N PRO A 553 -15.43 3.06 -30.41
CA PRO A 553 -15.58 4.51 -30.46
C PRO A 553 -15.60 5.19 -29.08
N LEU A 554 -15.17 6.45 -29.03
CA LEU A 554 -15.24 7.32 -27.84
C LEU A 554 -16.68 7.49 -27.39
N ASP A 555 -16.95 7.31 -26.09
CA ASP A 555 -18.26 7.58 -25.51
C ASP A 555 -18.51 9.11 -25.40
N PRO A 556 -19.62 9.64 -25.96
CA PRO A 556 -19.91 11.08 -25.94
C PRO A 556 -20.14 11.66 -24.54
N ILE A 557 -20.77 10.91 -23.63
CA ILE A 557 -21.02 11.35 -22.25
C ILE A 557 -19.69 11.42 -21.50
N ALA A 558 -18.81 10.43 -21.71
CA ALA A 558 -17.49 10.42 -21.11
C ALA A 558 -16.62 11.59 -21.60
N ALA A 559 -16.66 11.89 -22.90
CA ALA A 559 -15.96 13.03 -23.50
C ALA A 559 -16.38 14.35 -22.85
N LEU A 560 -17.69 14.57 -22.71
CA LEU A 560 -18.23 15.77 -22.09
C LEU A 560 -17.87 15.86 -20.60
N ALA A 561 -17.96 14.74 -19.87
CA ALA A 561 -17.63 14.69 -18.45
C ALA A 561 -16.16 15.05 -18.18
N VAL A 562 -15.23 14.48 -18.95
CA VAL A 562 -13.79 14.78 -18.83
C VAL A 562 -13.51 16.23 -19.19
N GLU A 563 -14.12 16.76 -20.25
CA GLU A 563 -13.92 18.16 -20.63
C GLU A 563 -14.42 19.12 -19.53
N GLU A 564 -15.62 18.91 -19.01
CA GLU A 564 -16.22 19.79 -18.01
C GLU A 564 -15.49 19.71 -16.66
N ALA A 565 -15.07 18.53 -16.23
CA ALA A 565 -14.33 18.37 -14.97
C ALA A 565 -12.91 18.97 -15.06
N THR A 566 -12.20 18.77 -16.16
CA THR A 566 -10.79 19.19 -16.27
C THR A 566 -10.62 20.67 -16.61
N ARG A 567 -11.60 21.30 -17.28
CA ARG A 567 -11.49 22.69 -17.75
C ARG A 567 -11.21 23.69 -16.61
N PRO A 568 -11.90 23.68 -15.45
CA PRO A 568 -11.61 24.61 -14.37
C PRO A 568 -10.29 24.32 -13.67
N LEU A 569 -9.90 23.04 -13.54
CA LEU A 569 -8.60 22.65 -13.00
C LEU A 569 -7.44 23.21 -13.85
N ILE A 570 -7.53 23.07 -15.18
CA ILE A 570 -6.56 23.65 -16.11
C ILE A 570 -6.51 25.17 -15.98
N LYS A 571 -7.66 25.84 -15.84
CA LYS A 571 -7.69 27.30 -15.61
C LYS A 571 -6.97 27.67 -14.31
N SER A 572 -7.12 26.88 -13.25
CA SER A 572 -6.43 27.07 -11.97
C SER A 572 -4.92 26.96 -12.14
N ILE A 573 -4.43 25.93 -12.85
CA ILE A 573 -3.01 25.74 -13.18
C ILE A 573 -2.48 26.93 -13.98
N VAL A 574 -3.14 27.29 -15.08
CA VAL A 574 -2.69 28.42 -15.92
C VAL A 574 -2.67 29.73 -15.14
N SER A 575 -3.65 29.96 -14.26
CA SER A 575 -3.74 31.16 -13.43
C SER A 575 -2.59 31.23 -12.42
N ILE A 576 -2.26 30.11 -11.77
CA ILE A 576 -1.21 30.07 -10.76
C ILE A 576 0.18 30.26 -11.39
N VAL A 577 0.43 29.64 -12.56
CA VAL A 577 1.68 29.81 -13.31
C VAL A 577 1.87 31.28 -13.68
N LYS A 578 0.83 31.93 -14.23
CA LYS A 578 0.88 33.36 -14.58
C LYS A 578 1.10 34.27 -13.37
N GLN A 579 0.56 33.91 -12.21
CA GLN A 579 0.78 34.65 -10.96
C GLN A 579 2.24 34.54 -10.53
N ASN A 580 2.81 33.33 -10.57
CA ASN A 580 4.18 33.09 -10.12
C ASN A 580 5.23 33.72 -11.04
N GLU A 581 4.99 33.72 -12.36
CA GLU A 581 5.82 34.44 -13.34
C GLU A 581 5.85 35.95 -13.11
N ARG A 582 4.76 36.54 -12.58
CA ARG A 582 4.71 37.98 -12.27
C ARG A 582 5.50 38.30 -11.01
N SER A 583 5.38 37.48 -9.96
CA SER A 583 6.11 37.67 -8.70
C SER A 583 7.63 37.54 -8.88
N THR A 584 8.09 36.57 -9.67
CA THR A 584 9.52 36.39 -10.00
C THR A 584 10.08 37.53 -10.87
N SER A 585 9.24 38.21 -11.65
CA SER A 585 9.64 39.34 -12.49
C SER A 585 10.02 40.62 -11.71
N GLU A 586 9.60 40.73 -10.45
CA GLU A 586 10.00 41.85 -9.57
C GLU A 586 11.32 41.59 -8.83
N LEU A 587 11.79 40.33 -8.78
CA LEU A 587 12.95 39.93 -7.98
C LEU A 587 14.23 39.63 -8.78
N THR A 588 14.15 39.29 -10.07
CA THR A 588 15.36 39.08 -10.90
C THR A 588 15.15 39.44 -12.38
N GLY A 589 15.96 40.37 -12.89
CA GLY A 589 15.85 40.93 -14.24
C GLY A 589 16.34 40.03 -15.40
N GLU A 590 16.61 38.73 -15.21
CA GLU A 590 17.33 37.92 -16.22
C GLU A 590 16.60 36.67 -16.77
N TRP A 591 15.43 36.27 -16.27
CA TRP A 591 14.80 34.98 -16.66
C TRP A 591 13.83 35.03 -17.86
N ARG A 592 13.82 36.11 -18.64
CA ARG A 592 12.69 36.46 -19.53
C ARG A 592 12.57 35.74 -20.89
N SER A 593 13.24 34.62 -21.18
CA SER A 593 13.16 34.05 -22.56
C SER A 593 12.91 32.56 -22.74
N HIS A 594 12.92 31.73 -21.69
CA HIS A 594 12.86 30.26 -21.87
C HIS A 594 11.55 29.59 -21.41
N THR A 595 10.81 30.18 -20.47
CA THR A 595 9.66 29.48 -19.84
C THR A 595 8.45 29.32 -20.76
N LEU A 596 8.15 30.30 -21.62
CA LEU A 596 7.00 30.23 -22.54
C LEU A 596 7.20 29.33 -23.77
N LYS A 597 8.43 28.87 -24.05
CA LYS A 597 8.69 27.94 -25.17
C LYS A 597 8.45 26.47 -24.79
N HIS A 598 8.29 26.17 -23.51
CA HIS A 598 8.22 24.80 -23.01
C HIS A 598 7.03 24.51 -22.10
N VAL A 599 6.03 25.39 -22.00
CA VAL A 599 4.70 24.97 -21.55
C VAL A 599 4.05 24.32 -22.78
N PRO A 600 3.97 22.98 -22.87
CA PRO A 600 3.28 22.36 -23.99
C PRO A 600 1.84 22.90 -23.99
N SER A 601 1.27 23.06 -25.19
CA SER A 601 -0.15 23.37 -25.35
C SER A 601 -0.97 22.54 -24.35
N VAL A 602 -2.02 23.13 -23.76
CA VAL A 602 -3.00 22.53 -22.84
C VAL A 602 -3.29 21.03 -23.10
N TYR A 603 -3.23 20.59 -24.35
CA TYR A 603 -3.18 19.20 -24.79
C TYR A 603 -2.19 18.26 -24.08
N SER A 604 -0.93 18.65 -23.80
CA SER A 604 0.05 17.74 -23.16
C SER A 604 -0.14 17.61 -21.65
N ILE A 605 -0.74 18.61 -21.01
CA ILE A 605 -1.20 18.50 -19.62
C ILE A 605 -2.36 17.49 -19.55
N LEU A 606 -3.31 17.56 -20.49
CA LEU A 606 -4.38 16.58 -20.62
C LEU A 606 -3.87 15.17 -20.94
N THR A 607 -2.81 15.01 -21.76
CA THR A 607 -2.26 13.68 -22.09
C THR A 607 -1.54 13.00 -20.92
N HIS A 608 -1.10 13.76 -19.91
CA HIS A 608 -0.47 13.23 -18.69
C HIS A 608 -1.42 13.17 -17.48
N LEU A 609 -2.46 14.03 -17.42
CA LEU A 609 -3.48 13.96 -16.38
C LEU A 609 -4.48 12.82 -16.58
N VAL A 610 -4.85 12.50 -17.83
CA VAL A 610 -5.84 11.43 -18.11
C VAL A 610 -5.32 10.02 -17.75
N PRO A 611 -4.03 9.69 -17.88
CA PRO A 611 -3.47 8.43 -17.35
C PRO A 611 -3.21 8.45 -15.82
N ALA A 612 -3.18 9.63 -15.20
CA ALA A 612 -2.90 9.79 -13.76
C ALA A 612 -4.18 9.91 -12.90
N LEU A 613 -5.31 10.24 -13.52
CA LEU A 613 -6.68 10.14 -12.99
C LEU A 613 -7.24 8.73 -13.28
#